data_AF-A0A8J3U604-F1
#
_entry.id   AF-A0A8J3U604-F1
#
_cell.length_a   1.000
_cell.length_b   1.000
_cell.length_c   1.000
_cell.angle_alpha   90.00
_cell.angle_beta   90.00
_cell.angle_gamma   90.00
#
_symmetry.space_group_name_H-M   'P 1'
#
loop_
_entity.id
_entity.type
_entity.pdbx_description
1 polymer ?
#
loop_
_entity_poly.entity_id
_entity_poly.type
_entity_poly.pdbx_seq_one_letter_code
_entity_poly.pdbx_strand_id
1 'polypeptide(L)'
;MITIMEHDAAAHEPMSPAHLAVENGDLRELTRLLDAGADPDEVWSNMALLLHAIDMEADGATQTGEPLDASCTAVLLAYGADPERPGPDGTIPRLFAFHYRHGLAVRLLEAHIARRTAPNPCPELPPAEPRM
;
A
#
# COMPACT_ATOMS: atom_id res chain seq x y z
N MET A 1 33.50 -6.74 -40.59
CA MET A 1 32.64 -5.69 -40.02
C MET A 1 31.63 -6.40 -39.13
N ILE A 2 31.87 -6.41 -37.82
CA ILE A 2 31.02 -7.08 -36.83
C ILE A 2 30.10 -5.99 -36.28
N THR A 3 28.81 -6.04 -36.61
CA THR A 3 27.81 -5.10 -36.11
C THR A 3 27.36 -5.57 -34.73
N ILE A 4 27.81 -4.81 -33.73
CA ILE A 4 27.23 -4.53 -32.41
C ILE A 4 26.09 -5.43 -31.90
N MET A 5 26.33 -5.96 -30.69
CA MET A 5 25.27 -6.34 -29.77
C MET A 5 24.28 -5.18 -29.63
N GLU A 6 23.08 -5.35 -30.18
CA GLU A 6 21.90 -4.63 -29.75
C GLU A 6 21.67 -5.01 -28.28
N HIS A 7 22.30 -4.26 -27.36
CA HIS A 7 21.80 -4.19 -26.00
C HIS A 7 20.49 -3.43 -26.10
N ASP A 8 19.39 -4.18 -26.13
CA ASP A 8 18.08 -3.68 -25.78
C ASP A 8 18.14 -3.21 -24.32
N ALA A 9 18.58 -1.97 -24.14
CA ALA A 9 18.38 -1.25 -22.90
C ALA A 9 16.88 -0.94 -22.83
N ALA A 10 16.10 -1.91 -22.34
CA ALA A 10 14.69 -1.76 -22.08
C ALA A 10 14.45 -0.38 -21.45
N ALA A 11 13.73 0.48 -22.18
CA ALA A 11 13.37 1.79 -21.67
C ALA A 11 12.63 1.57 -20.36
N HIS A 12 13.25 1.96 -19.25
CA HIS A 12 12.65 1.84 -17.92
C HIS A 12 11.37 2.68 -17.94
N GLU A 13 10.23 2.05 -17.65
CA GLU A 13 8.95 2.77 -17.56
C GLU A 13 9.12 3.93 -16.57
N PRO A 14 8.78 5.18 -16.95
CA PRO A 14 8.93 6.31 -16.04
C PRO A 14 8.08 6.06 -14.79
N MET A 15 8.64 6.34 -13.61
CA MET A 15 7.93 6.21 -12.34
C MET A 15 6.62 6.97 -12.38
N SER A 16 5.54 6.30 -11.99
CA SER A 16 4.24 6.95 -11.99
C SER A 16 4.18 8.03 -10.90
N PRO A 17 3.30 9.03 -11.05
CA PRO A 17 3.19 10.10 -10.06
C PRO A 17 2.91 9.60 -8.63
N ALA A 18 2.12 8.53 -8.48
CA ALA A 18 1.81 7.97 -7.17
C ALA A 18 3.04 7.29 -6.53
N HIS A 19 3.81 6.52 -7.31
CA HIS A 19 5.07 5.93 -6.84
C HIS A 19 6.09 7.01 -6.50
N LEU A 20 6.15 8.10 -7.28
CA LEU A 20 7.05 9.22 -6.98
C LEU A 20 6.66 9.96 -5.69
N ALA A 21 5.36 10.08 -5.40
CA ALA A 21 4.90 10.65 -4.14
C ALA A 21 5.29 9.75 -2.94
N VAL A 22 5.16 8.42 -3.09
CA VAL A 22 5.61 7.44 -2.09
C VAL A 22 7.12 7.49 -1.89
N GLU A 23 7.90 7.49 -2.97
CA GLU A 23 9.37 7.59 -2.96
C GLU A 23 9.86 8.83 -2.19
N ASN A 24 9.15 9.95 -2.30
CA ASN A 24 9.49 11.18 -1.60
C ASN A 24 8.86 11.32 -0.20
N GLY A 25 8.02 10.37 0.22
CA GLY A 25 7.20 10.51 1.43
C GLY A 25 6.22 11.70 1.38
N ASP A 26 5.85 12.18 0.20
CA ASP A 26 4.96 13.34 0.03
C ASP A 26 3.50 12.93 0.19
N LEU A 27 3.05 12.87 1.44
CA LEU A 27 1.67 12.52 1.81
C LEU A 27 0.64 13.45 1.17
N ARG A 28 0.98 14.73 0.96
CA ARG A 28 0.04 15.71 0.39
C ARG A 28 -0.18 15.40 -1.08
N GLU A 29 0.90 15.15 -1.82
CA GLU A 29 0.78 14.82 -3.23
C GLU A 29 0.16 13.43 -3.43
N LEU A 30 0.53 12.44 -2.61
CA LEU A 30 -0.08 11.12 -2.64
C LEU A 30 -1.60 11.21 -2.44
N THR A 31 -2.05 11.93 -1.40
CA THR A 31 -3.49 12.14 -1.13
C THR A 31 -4.17 12.85 -2.29
N ARG A 32 -3.55 13.90 -2.86
CA ARG A 32 -4.10 14.65 -4.00
C ARG A 32 -4.28 13.77 -5.24
N LEU A 33 -3.33 12.87 -5.50
CA LEU A 33 -3.39 11.93 -6.63
C LEU A 33 -4.50 10.90 -6.43
N LEU A 34 -4.63 10.35 -5.22
CA LEU A 34 -5.68 9.39 -4.88
C LEU A 34 -7.08 10.04 -4.92
N ASP A 35 -7.22 11.28 -4.45
CA ASP A 35 -8.45 12.08 -4.60
C ASP A 35 -8.82 12.32 -6.07
N ALA A 36 -7.81 12.41 -6.95
CA ALA A 36 -8.02 12.53 -8.40
C ALA A 36 -8.35 11.20 -9.09
N GLY A 37 -8.41 10.09 -8.35
CA GLY A 37 -8.77 8.76 -8.86
C GLY A 37 -7.58 7.91 -9.30
N ALA A 38 -6.35 8.21 -8.84
CA ALA A 38 -5.24 7.27 -8.98
C ALA A 38 -5.59 5.94 -8.28
N ASP A 39 -5.20 4.81 -8.89
CA ASP A 39 -5.48 3.48 -8.34
C ASP A 39 -4.58 3.23 -7.11
N PRO A 40 -5.15 3.02 -5.90
CA PRO A 40 -4.35 2.73 -4.71
C PRO A 40 -3.62 1.37 -4.78
N ASP A 41 -4.02 0.48 -5.68
CA ASP A 41 -3.35 -0.79 -5.96
C ASP A 41 -2.44 -0.74 -7.21
N GLU A 42 -2.11 0.47 -7.69
CA GLU A 42 -1.28 0.64 -8.88
C GLU A 42 0.06 -0.11 -8.72
N VAL A 43 0.52 -0.69 -9.83
CA VAL A 43 1.80 -1.36 -9.95
C VAL A 43 2.68 -0.61 -10.93
N TRP A 44 3.90 -0.27 -10.53
CA TRP A 44 4.94 0.27 -11.40
C TRP A 44 6.23 -0.55 -11.24
N SER A 45 6.89 -0.89 -12.34
CA SER A 45 8.14 -1.66 -12.37
C SER A 45 8.15 -2.88 -11.43
N ASN A 46 7.08 -3.68 -11.47
CA ASN A 46 6.89 -4.89 -10.66
C ASN A 46 6.71 -4.65 -9.15
N MET A 47 6.43 -3.41 -8.74
CA MET A 47 6.18 -3.03 -7.35
C MET A 47 4.79 -2.42 -7.22
N ALA A 48 3.99 -2.92 -6.27
CA ALA A 48 2.70 -2.31 -5.95
C ALA A 48 2.91 -1.14 -4.99
N LEU A 49 2.07 -0.08 -5.07
CA LEU A 49 2.14 1.10 -4.19
C LEU A 49 2.24 0.73 -2.71
N LEU A 50 1.41 -0.22 -2.26
CA LEU A 50 1.40 -0.64 -0.86
C LEU A 50 2.72 -1.32 -0.44
N LEU A 51 3.38 -2.06 -1.34
CA LEU A 51 4.68 -2.66 -1.07
C LEU A 51 5.79 -1.60 -1.09
N HIS A 52 5.73 -0.66 -2.04
CA HIS A 52 6.68 0.46 -2.14
C HIS A 52 6.65 1.35 -0.89
N ALA A 53 5.45 1.63 -0.37
CA ALA A 53 5.29 2.42 0.85
C ALA A 53 5.95 1.75 2.07
N ILE A 54 5.72 0.45 2.26
CA ILE A 54 6.32 -0.32 3.36
C ILE A 54 7.86 -0.35 3.23
N ASP A 55 8.37 -0.51 2.02
CA ASP A 55 9.81 -0.50 1.73
C ASP A 55 10.42 0.85 2.09
N MET A 56 9.87 1.94 1.54
CA MET A 56 10.38 3.30 1.75
C MET A 56 10.29 3.78 3.20
N GLU A 57 9.22 3.44 3.92
CA GLU A 57 9.07 3.76 5.34
C GLU A 57 10.14 3.05 6.19
N ALA A 58 10.40 1.77 5.91
CA ALA A 58 11.41 0.98 6.62
C ALA A 58 12.84 1.39 6.27
N ASP A 59 13.14 1.61 4.99
CA ASP A 59 14.45 2.05 4.52
C ASP A 59 14.75 3.47 5.00
N GLY A 60 13.77 4.38 4.91
CA GLY A 60 13.89 5.75 5.41
C GLY A 60 14.24 5.81 6.89
N ALA A 61 13.53 5.04 7.74
CA ALA A 61 13.84 4.94 9.16
C ALA A 61 15.26 4.38 9.41
N THR A 62 15.68 3.39 8.64
CA THR A 62 17.01 2.78 8.75
C THR A 62 18.12 3.75 8.34
N GLN A 63 17.92 4.52 7.27
CA GLN A 63 18.92 5.43 6.72
C GLN A 63 19.06 6.72 7.53
N THR A 64 17.95 7.24 8.04
CA THR A 64 17.92 8.52 8.77
C THR A 64 18.09 8.35 10.28
N GLY A 65 17.71 7.20 10.82
CA GLY A 65 17.61 6.97 12.27
C GLY A 65 16.38 7.63 12.91
N GLU A 66 15.51 8.26 12.11
CA GLU A 66 14.23 8.78 12.59
C GLU A 66 13.30 7.63 13.00
N PRO A 67 12.29 7.90 13.87
CA PRO A 67 11.32 6.89 14.25
C PRO A 67 10.59 6.33 13.03
N LEU A 68 10.48 5.00 12.97
CA LEU A 68 9.68 4.31 11.96
C LEU A 68 8.22 4.81 11.96
N ASP A 69 7.77 5.33 10.83
CA ASP A 69 6.37 5.74 10.60
C ASP A 69 5.66 4.77 9.64
N ALA A 70 4.35 4.95 9.42
CA ALA A 70 3.56 4.11 8.51
C ALA A 70 2.54 4.97 7.72
N SER A 71 2.93 6.20 7.39
CA SER A 71 2.02 7.25 6.96
C SER A 71 1.51 7.05 5.53
N CYS A 72 2.40 6.71 4.59
CA CYS A 72 2.03 6.35 3.23
C CYS A 72 1.19 5.07 3.23
N THR A 73 1.60 4.07 4.01
CA THR A 73 0.84 2.83 4.22
C THR A 73 -0.58 3.13 4.72
N ALA A 74 -0.72 4.01 5.71
CA ALA A 74 -2.04 4.39 6.25
C ALA A 74 -2.91 5.12 5.22
N VAL A 75 -2.33 6.03 4.42
CA VAL A 75 -3.04 6.75 3.36
C VAL A 75 -3.55 5.76 2.31
N LEU A 76 -2.69 4.89 1.78
CA LEU A 76 -3.09 3.90 0.76
C LEU A 76 -4.24 3.01 1.24
N LEU A 77 -4.16 2.52 2.49
CA LEU A 77 -5.24 1.73 3.09
C LEU A 77 -6.53 2.55 3.28
N ALA A 78 -6.43 3.83 3.61
CA ALA A 78 -7.61 4.70 3.74
C ALA A 78 -8.33 4.92 2.39
N TYR A 79 -7.59 4.92 1.28
CA TYR A 79 -8.12 5.02 -0.08
C TYR A 79 -8.51 3.66 -0.69
N GLY A 80 -8.37 2.56 0.07
CA GLY A 80 -8.88 1.26 -0.32
C GLY A 80 -7.88 0.34 -1.01
N ALA A 81 -6.56 0.59 -0.88
CA ALA A 81 -5.55 -0.40 -1.24
C ALA A 81 -5.88 -1.74 -0.57
N ASP A 82 -5.82 -2.84 -1.33
CA ASP A 82 -6.16 -4.16 -0.81
C ASP A 82 -4.97 -4.75 -0.02
N PRO A 83 -5.06 -4.85 1.33
CA PRO A 83 -3.96 -5.37 2.14
C PRO A 83 -3.65 -6.86 1.90
N GLU A 84 -4.54 -7.58 1.21
CA GLU A 84 -4.38 -9.00 0.90
C GLU A 84 -3.91 -9.25 -0.53
N ARG A 85 -3.89 -8.22 -1.39
CA ARG A 85 -3.47 -8.34 -2.79
C ARG A 85 -1.95 -8.56 -2.85
N PRO A 86 -1.48 -9.70 -3.36
CA PRO A 86 -0.06 -9.91 -3.54
C PRO A 86 0.49 -8.97 -4.62
N GLY A 87 1.75 -8.59 -4.46
CA GLY A 87 2.52 -7.96 -5.53
C GLY A 87 2.67 -8.89 -6.74
N PRO A 88 3.13 -8.37 -7.89
CA PRO A 88 3.24 -9.16 -9.12
C PRO A 88 4.17 -10.39 -9.02
N ASP A 89 5.14 -10.36 -8.09
CA ASP A 89 6.04 -11.46 -7.75
C ASP A 89 5.47 -12.44 -6.71
N GLY A 90 4.23 -12.21 -6.26
CA GLY A 90 3.57 -12.97 -5.18
C GLY A 90 3.90 -12.49 -3.77
N THR A 91 4.63 -11.37 -3.62
CA THR A 91 4.96 -10.80 -2.31
C THR A 91 3.69 -10.37 -1.58
N ILE A 92 3.47 -10.91 -0.39
CA ILE A 92 2.29 -10.62 0.43
C ILE A 92 2.60 -9.42 1.35
N PRO A 93 1.82 -8.31 1.32
CA PRO A 93 2.12 -7.09 2.08
C PRO A 93 2.38 -7.31 3.56
N ARG A 94 1.56 -8.14 4.23
CA ARG A 94 1.72 -8.42 5.67
C ARG A 94 3.05 -9.11 5.99
N LEU A 95 3.47 -10.06 5.14
CA LEU A 95 4.70 -10.82 5.36
C LEU A 95 5.91 -9.94 5.04
N PHE A 96 5.79 -9.12 4.00
CA PHE A 96 6.78 -8.12 3.63
C PHE A 96 7.04 -7.16 4.81
N ALA A 97 6.00 -6.50 5.35
CA ALA A 97 6.12 -5.64 6.52
C ALA A 97 6.72 -6.36 7.75
N PHE A 98 6.35 -7.63 7.96
CA PHE A 98 6.94 -8.43 9.05
C PHE A 98 8.44 -8.65 8.87
N HIS A 99 8.90 -8.95 7.65
CA HIS A 99 10.32 -9.13 7.33
C HIS A 99 11.14 -7.86 7.55
N TYR A 100 10.60 -6.70 7.21
CA TYR A 100 11.21 -5.39 7.51
C TYR A 100 11.12 -4.97 8.98
N ARG A 101 10.54 -5.82 9.85
CA ARG A 101 10.26 -5.49 11.27
C ARG A 101 9.39 -4.25 11.41
N HIS A 102 8.56 -3.99 10.40
CA HIS A 102 7.71 -2.82 10.29
C HIS A 102 6.41 -2.98 11.09
N GLY A 103 6.51 -2.98 12.42
CA GLY A 103 5.40 -3.32 13.32
C GLY A 103 4.14 -2.46 13.17
N LEU A 104 4.28 -1.17 12.84
CA LEU A 104 3.14 -0.29 12.58
C LEU A 104 2.35 -0.70 11.33
N ALA A 105 3.01 -0.93 10.20
CA ALA A 105 2.39 -1.42 8.98
C ALA A 105 1.71 -2.78 9.19
N VAL A 106 2.36 -3.73 9.88
CA VAL A 106 1.74 -5.02 10.22
C VAL A 106 0.39 -4.84 10.92
N ARG A 107 0.35 -3.98 11.95
CA ARG A 107 -0.89 -3.72 12.71
C ARG A 107 -1.96 -3.04 11.87
N LEU A 108 -1.58 -2.12 10.98
CA LEU A 108 -2.53 -1.44 10.07
C LEU A 108 -3.15 -2.43 9.10
N LEU A 109 -2.33 -3.28 8.46
CA LEU A 109 -2.78 -4.31 7.54
C LEU A 109 -3.74 -5.29 8.24
N GLU A 110 -3.35 -5.81 9.40
CA GLU A 110 -4.20 -6.72 10.19
C GLU A 110 -5.53 -6.09 10.59
N ALA A 111 -5.52 -4.84 11.05
CA ALA A 111 -6.73 -4.12 11.41
C ALA A 111 -7.66 -3.92 10.21
N HIS A 112 -7.11 -3.66 9.02
CA HIS A 112 -7.89 -3.47 7.81
C HIS A 112 -8.51 -4.79 7.32
N ILE A 113 -7.75 -5.89 7.37
CA ILE A 113 -8.23 -7.25 7.05
C ILE A 113 -9.36 -7.68 8.01
N ALA A 114 -9.15 -7.49 9.32
CA ALA A 114 -10.15 -7.83 10.34
C ALA A 114 -11.46 -7.04 10.15
N ARG A 115 -11.37 -5.76 9.75
CA ARG A 115 -12.55 -4.94 9.51
C ARG A 115 -13.37 -5.40 8.30
N ARG A 116 -12.69 -5.86 7.24
CA ARG A 116 -13.36 -6.41 6.04
C ARG A 116 -14.04 -7.76 6.29
N THR A 117 -13.50 -8.55 7.21
CA THR A 117 -14.00 -9.90 7.53
C THR A 117 -15.01 -9.91 8.68
N ALA A 118 -15.15 -8.80 9.41
CA ALA A 118 -16.14 -8.67 10.45
C ALA A 118 -17.55 -8.82 9.84
N PRO A 119 -18.39 -9.75 10.33
CA PRO A 119 -19.77 -9.84 9.89
C PRO A 119 -20.47 -8.51 10.18
N ASN A 120 -21.31 -8.03 9.26
CA ASN A 120 -22.18 -6.89 9.52
C ASN A 120 -22.84 -7.08 10.89
N PRO A 121 -22.82 -6.07 11.78
CA PRO A 121 -23.56 -6.16 13.03
C PRO A 121 -25.00 -6.54 12.69
N CYS A 122 -25.49 -7.60 13.34
CA CYS A 122 -26.86 -8.08 13.15
C CYS A 122 -27.79 -6.86 13.29
N PRO A 123 -28.70 -6.59 12.33
CA PRO A 123 -29.59 -5.45 12.45
C PRO A 123 -30.32 -5.55 13.79
N GLU A 124 -30.18 -4.52 14.63
CA GLU A 124 -30.85 -4.44 15.91
C GLU A 124 -32.35 -4.59 15.66
N LEU A 125 -32.93 -5.72 16.11
CA LEU A 125 -34.35 -5.96 15.95
C LEU A 125 -35.09 -4.82 16.66
N PRO A 126 -36.02 -4.12 15.97
CA PRO A 126 -36.80 -3.10 16.64
C PRO A 126 -37.54 -3.73 17.83
N PRO A 127 -37.71 -2.99 18.94
CA PRO A 127 -38.41 -3.50 20.11
C PRO A 127 -39.77 -4.04 19.69
N ALA A 128 -40.10 -5.25 20.17
CA ALA A 128 -41.36 -5.89 19.85
C ALA A 128 -42.52 -4.96 20.22
N GLU A 129 -43.31 -4.55 19.24
CA GLU A 129 -44.51 -3.76 19.50
C GLU A 129 -45.45 -4.58 20.41
N PRO A 130 -46.01 -3.97 21.47
CA PRO A 130 -46.96 -4.65 22.33
C PRO A 130 -48.20 -5.00 21.50
N ARG A 131 -48.50 -6.31 21.38
CA ARG A 131 -49.76 -6.79 20.79
C ARG A 131 -50.93 -6.22 21.59
N MET A 132 -51.75 -5.38 20.95
CA MET A 132 -53.09 -5.03 21.41
C MET A 132 -54.09 -6.14 21.08
#